data_AF-A0A180EQS5-F1
#
_entry.id   AF-A0A180EQS5-F1
#
_cell.length_a   1.000
_cell.length_b   1.000
_cell.length_c   1.000
_cell.angle_alpha   90.00
_cell.angle_beta   90.00
_cell.angle_gamma   90.00
#
_symmetry.space_group_name_H-M   'P 1'
#
loop_
_entity.id
_entity.type
_entity.pdbx_description
1 polymer ?
#
loop_
_entity_poly.entity_id
_entity_poly.type
_entity_poly.pdbx_seq_one_letter_code
_entity_poly.pdbx_strand_id
1 'polypeptide(L)'
;MIKPISGLLFALSLCTLIACNDDDGMACTESTWYQDADGDGLGNPDVTESACEQPEGFVADNTDTNDAGGAVGTPISAFDEFNQDAVTISFDGDEINIETTGIPNHTSPYFEETDPLYISPVVAAAQTPGRIGERNLSVTLPASPELAASSTATGLGPIGISVTGVPIFNDTEGPNRPLELEIAETFDYAGAHNGPSGYHYHVESMDVPENTVLSHDDEKLVGIMADGFLIYGRRCSASSDYPGDLDESGGHSSATQHSSGQSFYHYHIINELYIGNLIVLFGVDLKGTPSTIM
;
A
#
# COMPACT_ATOMS: atom_id res chain seq x y z
N MET A 1 -26.38 -19.08 -85.81
CA MET A 1 -25.11 -18.37 -85.57
C MET A 1 -24.30 -19.16 -84.57
N ILE A 2 -23.02 -19.37 -84.89
CA ILE A 2 -22.09 -20.34 -84.30
C ILE A 2 -20.94 -19.58 -83.62
N LYS A 3 -20.68 -19.88 -82.33
CA LYS A 3 -19.42 -19.70 -81.52
C LYS A 3 -18.82 -18.28 -81.36
N PRO A 4 -17.88 -18.00 -80.40
CA PRO A 4 -16.99 -18.90 -79.61
C PRO A 4 -17.08 -18.70 -78.07
N ILE A 5 -16.82 -19.67 -77.18
CA ILE A 5 -15.54 -20.28 -76.72
C ILE A 5 -14.42 -19.28 -76.38
N SER A 6 -14.28 -19.00 -75.08
CA SER A 6 -13.05 -18.60 -74.38
C SER A 6 -13.16 -19.26 -72.99
N GLY A 7 -12.25 -20.07 -72.47
CA GLY A 7 -10.83 -20.11 -72.66
C GLY A 7 -10.16 -19.71 -71.35
N LEU A 8 -9.64 -20.71 -70.64
CA LEU A 8 -8.37 -20.66 -69.88
C LEU A 8 -8.34 -19.92 -68.52
N LEU A 9 -8.35 -20.69 -67.43
CA LEU A 9 -7.19 -20.95 -66.54
C LEU A 9 -7.72 -21.42 -65.16
N PHE A 10 -7.69 -22.74 -64.96
CA PHE A 10 -7.78 -23.33 -63.63
C PHE A 10 -6.36 -23.32 -63.07
N ALA A 11 -6.06 -22.39 -62.16
CA ALA A 11 -4.82 -22.44 -61.40
C ALA A 11 -4.91 -23.61 -60.43
N LEU A 12 -4.42 -24.77 -60.89
CA LEU A 12 -4.09 -25.91 -60.06
C LEU A 12 -2.97 -25.45 -59.12
N SER A 13 -3.34 -24.92 -57.94
CA SER A 13 -2.39 -24.62 -56.88
C SER A 13 -1.85 -25.95 -56.39
N LEU A 14 -0.67 -26.26 -56.90
CA LEU A 14 0.12 -27.43 -56.62
C LEU A 14 0.42 -27.43 -55.13
N CYS A 15 -0.15 -28.42 -54.44
CA CYS A 15 0.22 -28.82 -53.10
C CYS A 15 1.73 -29.12 -53.08
N THR A 16 2.53 -28.14 -52.66
CA THR A 16 3.87 -28.40 -52.13
C THR A 16 3.69 -28.73 -50.65
N LEU A 17 3.53 -30.02 -50.39
CA LEU A 17 3.90 -30.66 -49.14
C LEU A 17 5.40 -30.40 -48.92
N ILE A 18 5.72 -29.25 -48.33
CA ILE A 18 6.93 -29.12 -47.53
C ILE A 18 6.49 -29.55 -46.14
N ALA A 19 6.95 -30.74 -45.76
CA ALA A 19 6.97 -31.15 -44.38
C ALA A 19 7.86 -30.16 -43.62
N CYS A 20 7.26 -29.21 -42.91
CA CYS A 20 7.85 -28.71 -41.68
C CYS A 20 7.38 -29.65 -40.59
N ASN A 21 8.16 -30.71 -40.37
CA ASN A 21 8.30 -31.28 -39.04
C ASN A 21 9.13 -30.26 -38.25
N ASP A 22 8.50 -29.15 -37.87
CA ASP A 22 8.99 -28.35 -36.76
C ASP A 22 8.26 -28.91 -35.55
N ASP A 23 8.72 -30.08 -35.12
CA ASP A 23 8.75 -30.45 -33.71
C ASP A 23 9.74 -29.50 -33.03
N ASP A 24 9.43 -28.20 -33.07
CA ASP A 24 9.96 -27.23 -32.14
C ASP A 24 8.98 -27.24 -30.97
N GLY A 25 8.89 -28.40 -30.32
CA GLY A 25 8.86 -28.40 -28.87
C GLY A 25 10.10 -27.63 -28.43
N MET A 26 9.98 -26.30 -28.41
CA MET A 26 10.84 -25.47 -27.58
C MET A 26 10.59 -26.03 -26.20
N ALA A 27 11.48 -26.93 -25.78
CA ALA A 27 11.53 -27.43 -24.43
C ALA A 27 11.68 -26.17 -23.59
N CYS A 28 10.56 -25.67 -23.09
CA CYS A 28 10.61 -24.60 -22.14
C CYS A 28 11.36 -25.19 -20.94
N THR A 29 12.26 -24.41 -20.37
CA THR A 29 12.82 -24.78 -19.08
C THR A 29 11.69 -24.58 -18.08
N GLU A 30 11.03 -25.67 -17.67
CA GLU A 30 10.03 -25.63 -16.62
C GLU A 30 10.69 -25.10 -15.34
N SER A 31 10.07 -24.08 -14.77
CA SER A 31 10.36 -23.61 -13.41
C SER A 31 9.44 -24.34 -12.44
N THR A 32 9.91 -24.51 -11.20
CA THR A 32 9.04 -24.89 -10.09
C THR A 32 8.35 -23.64 -9.57
N TRP A 33 7.03 -23.70 -9.48
CA TRP A 33 6.17 -22.69 -8.90
C TRP A 33 5.53 -23.24 -7.64
N TYR A 34 5.25 -22.38 -6.68
CA TYR A 34 4.78 -22.70 -5.34
C TYR A 34 3.41 -22.06 -5.13
N GLN A 35 2.46 -22.79 -4.56
CA GLN A 35 1.10 -22.29 -4.38
C GLN A 35 1.12 -21.04 -3.50
N ASP A 36 0.46 -19.98 -3.93
CA ASP A 36 0.25 -18.74 -3.17
C ASP A 36 -1.25 -18.69 -2.86
N ALA A 37 -1.68 -19.38 -1.80
CA ALA A 37 -3.10 -19.57 -1.52
C ALA A 37 -3.74 -18.31 -0.93
N ASP A 38 -2.95 -17.47 -0.27
CA ASP A 38 -3.41 -16.24 0.36
C ASP A 38 -3.03 -14.96 -0.39
N GLY A 39 -2.32 -15.04 -1.52
CA GLY A 39 -2.12 -13.94 -2.46
C GLY A 39 -1.16 -12.86 -2.00
N ASP A 40 -0.30 -13.14 -1.01
CA ASP A 40 0.68 -12.18 -0.48
C ASP A 40 1.96 -12.11 -1.33
N GLY A 41 2.18 -13.10 -2.21
CA GLY A 41 3.33 -13.22 -3.08
C GLY A 41 4.39 -14.22 -2.61
N LEU A 42 4.16 -14.92 -1.49
CA LEU A 42 4.98 -16.00 -0.96
C LEU A 42 4.34 -17.35 -1.28
N GLY A 43 5.17 -18.32 -1.64
CA GLY A 43 4.68 -19.61 -2.11
C GLY A 43 4.99 -20.75 -1.16
N ASN A 44 4.04 -21.68 -1.01
CA ASN A 44 4.14 -22.85 -0.18
C ASN A 44 5.09 -23.91 -0.77
N PRO A 45 6.21 -24.24 -0.09
CA PRO A 45 7.19 -25.21 -0.55
C PRO A 45 6.65 -26.64 -0.61
N ASP A 46 5.56 -26.95 0.10
CA ASP A 46 4.93 -28.27 0.12
C ASP A 46 3.93 -28.48 -1.03
N VAL A 47 3.45 -27.42 -1.69
CA VAL A 47 2.54 -27.50 -2.85
C VAL A 47 3.16 -26.83 -4.07
N THR A 48 3.57 -27.65 -5.04
CA THR A 48 4.32 -27.19 -6.21
C THR A 48 3.72 -27.62 -7.54
N GLU A 49 3.94 -26.79 -8.56
CA GLU A 49 3.61 -27.07 -9.96
C GLU A 49 4.82 -26.74 -10.85
N SER A 50 5.07 -27.56 -11.88
CA SER A 50 6.13 -27.30 -12.87
C SER A 50 5.49 -26.76 -14.14
N ALA A 51 5.90 -25.55 -14.55
CA ALA A 51 5.35 -24.88 -15.71
C ALA A 51 6.38 -23.94 -16.36
N CYS A 52 6.21 -23.69 -17.66
CA CYS A 52 7.05 -22.76 -18.41
C CYS A 52 6.87 -21.29 -17.97
N GLU A 53 5.63 -20.92 -17.65
CA GLU A 53 5.19 -19.59 -17.23
C GLU A 53 4.47 -19.74 -15.88
N GLN A 54 4.35 -18.65 -15.12
CA GLN A 54 3.70 -18.61 -13.81
C GLN A 54 2.23 -19.07 -13.91
N PRO A 55 1.84 -20.19 -13.27
CA PRO A 55 0.44 -20.57 -13.15
C PRO A 55 -0.35 -19.56 -12.30
N GLU A 56 -1.65 -19.44 -12.54
CA GLU A 56 -2.53 -18.63 -11.70
C GLU A 56 -2.59 -19.21 -10.28
N GLY A 57 -2.37 -18.37 -9.26
CA GLY A 57 -2.34 -18.80 -7.85
C GLY A 57 -1.03 -19.48 -7.43
N PHE A 58 0.05 -19.32 -8.21
CA PHE A 58 1.38 -19.78 -7.85
C PHE A 58 2.42 -18.67 -8.03
N VAL A 59 3.49 -18.69 -7.23
CA VAL A 59 4.62 -17.75 -7.29
C VAL A 59 5.96 -18.50 -7.33
N ALA A 60 7.03 -17.79 -7.70
CA ALA A 60 8.37 -18.38 -7.77
C ALA A 60 9.06 -18.46 -6.40
N ASP A 61 8.62 -17.63 -5.45
CA ASP A 61 9.09 -17.64 -4.07
C ASP A 61 8.57 -18.89 -3.34
N ASN A 62 9.37 -19.43 -2.43
CA ASN A 62 9.05 -20.67 -1.70
C ASN A 62 9.19 -20.53 -0.18
N THR A 63 9.11 -19.30 0.31
CA THR A 63 9.40 -18.96 1.71
C THR A 63 8.16 -18.91 2.59
N ASP A 64 6.97 -19.20 2.06
CA ASP A 64 5.75 -19.30 2.86
C ASP A 64 5.72 -20.62 3.64
N THR A 65 5.48 -20.56 4.95
CA THR A 65 5.33 -21.75 5.80
C THR A 65 3.88 -21.99 6.26
N ASN A 66 2.94 -21.14 5.84
CA ASN A 66 1.57 -21.12 6.36
C ASN A 66 0.49 -20.75 5.32
N ASP A 67 0.43 -21.50 4.23
CA ASP A 67 -0.70 -21.55 3.28
C ASP A 67 -2.01 -22.15 3.86
N ALA A 68 -2.10 -22.27 5.18
CA ALA A 68 -3.14 -22.99 5.91
C ALA A 68 -4.14 -22.06 6.60
N GLY A 69 -4.62 -21.00 5.94
CA GLY A 69 -5.70 -20.17 6.47
C GLY A 69 -6.26 -19.18 5.45
N GLY A 70 -7.57 -19.19 5.22
CA GLY A 70 -8.22 -18.42 4.14
C GLY A 70 -8.33 -16.90 4.35
N ALA A 71 -7.36 -16.27 5.01
CA ALA A 71 -7.23 -14.81 5.06
C ALA A 71 -6.17 -14.40 4.05
N VAL A 72 -6.52 -13.54 3.09
CA VAL A 72 -5.60 -13.05 2.06
C VAL A 72 -4.52 -12.20 2.73
N GLY A 73 -3.25 -12.55 2.54
CA GLY A 73 -2.14 -11.88 3.18
C GLY A 73 -1.92 -10.45 2.67
N THR A 74 -1.10 -9.70 3.40
CA THR A 74 -0.78 -8.31 3.07
C THR A 74 0.07 -8.29 1.80
N PRO A 75 -0.37 -7.66 0.71
CA PRO A 75 0.36 -7.75 -0.56
C PRO A 75 1.78 -7.21 -0.46
N ILE A 76 2.79 -8.05 -0.73
CA ILE A 76 4.19 -7.66 -0.55
C ILE A 76 4.60 -6.47 -1.42
N SER A 77 4.00 -6.34 -2.61
CA SER A 77 4.30 -5.22 -3.52
C SER A 77 3.96 -3.84 -2.93
N ALA A 78 3.10 -3.76 -1.91
CA ALA A 78 2.83 -2.51 -1.19
C ALA A 78 4.08 -1.97 -0.47
N PHE A 79 4.99 -2.85 -0.06
CA PHE A 79 6.22 -2.47 0.63
C PHE A 79 7.26 -1.85 -0.30
N ASP A 80 7.14 -1.99 -1.62
CA ASP A 80 7.99 -1.32 -2.60
C ASP A 80 7.78 0.21 -2.62
N GLU A 81 6.62 0.70 -2.16
CA GLU A 81 6.33 2.14 -2.06
C GLU A 81 6.98 2.81 -0.83
N PHE A 82 7.45 2.03 0.15
CA PHE A 82 8.05 2.60 1.35
C PHE A 82 9.42 3.21 1.07
N ASN A 83 9.68 4.36 1.70
CA ASN A 83 10.93 5.08 1.58
C ASN A 83 12.10 4.27 2.14
N GLN A 84 12.89 3.65 1.27
CA GLN A 84 14.01 2.79 1.63
C GLN A 84 15.14 3.50 2.40
N ASP A 85 15.22 4.84 2.32
CA ASP A 85 16.18 5.62 3.10
C ASP A 85 15.75 5.78 4.57
N ALA A 86 14.46 5.63 4.87
CA ALA A 86 13.90 5.83 6.20
C ALA A 86 13.24 4.58 6.79
N VAL A 87 12.92 3.57 5.99
CA VAL A 87 12.18 2.37 6.40
C VAL A 87 12.95 1.13 5.97
N THR A 88 13.18 0.22 6.91
CA THR A 88 13.70 -1.12 6.67
C THR A 88 12.59 -2.12 6.94
N ILE A 89 12.33 -2.99 5.96
CA ILE A 89 11.28 -4.02 6.04
C ILE A 89 11.95 -5.39 5.87
N SER A 90 11.60 -6.32 6.73
CA SER A 90 12.02 -7.72 6.63
C SER A 90 10.87 -8.66 6.96
N PHE A 91 10.91 -9.84 6.35
CA PHE A 91 9.91 -10.89 6.51
C PHE A 91 10.57 -12.08 7.24
N ASP A 92 9.93 -12.58 8.29
CA ASP A 92 10.35 -13.76 9.04
C ASP A 92 9.15 -14.70 9.25
N GLY A 93 8.96 -15.63 8.31
CA GLY A 93 7.74 -16.43 8.22
C GLY A 93 6.52 -15.51 8.08
N ASP A 94 5.53 -15.70 8.95
CA ASP A 94 4.26 -14.96 8.93
C ASP A 94 4.34 -13.58 9.61
N GLU A 95 5.55 -13.07 9.86
CA GLU A 95 5.78 -11.77 10.49
C GLU A 95 6.48 -10.79 9.54
N ILE A 96 5.96 -9.56 9.52
CA ILE A 96 6.53 -8.40 8.85
C ILE A 96 7.15 -7.51 9.93
N ASN A 97 8.47 -7.36 9.89
CA ASN A 97 9.22 -6.47 10.77
C ASN A 97 9.49 -5.16 10.04
N ILE A 98 9.07 -4.05 10.65
CA ILE A 98 9.24 -2.70 10.10
C ILE A 98 10.02 -1.86 11.10
N GLU A 99 11.14 -1.30 10.66
CA GLU A 99 11.91 -0.31 11.39
C GLU A 99 11.91 1.00 10.62
N THR A 100 11.74 2.14 11.29
CA THR A 100 11.83 3.44 10.63
C THR A 100 12.57 4.50 11.45
N THR A 101 13.27 5.40 10.76
CA THR A 101 13.95 6.56 11.35
C THR A 101 12.99 7.72 11.66
N GLY A 102 11.75 7.69 11.16
CA GLY A 102 10.78 8.76 11.32
C GLY A 102 11.07 10.03 10.52
N ILE A 103 12.06 10.00 9.61
CA ILE A 103 12.45 11.15 8.78
C ILE A 103 11.74 11.06 7.41
N PRO A 104 10.91 12.04 7.03
CA PRO A 104 10.22 12.03 5.74
C PRO A 104 11.16 12.31 4.56
N ASN A 105 10.77 11.84 3.37
CA ASN A 105 11.38 12.17 2.07
C ASN A 105 10.67 13.30 1.32
N HIS A 106 9.85 14.10 1.99
CA HIS A 106 9.20 15.28 1.42
C HIS A 106 9.65 16.54 2.16
N THR A 107 9.38 17.70 1.57
CA THR A 107 9.76 18.97 2.17
C THR A 107 8.91 19.32 3.40
N SER A 108 9.47 20.05 4.35
CA SER A 108 8.71 20.55 5.50
C SER A 108 9.35 21.81 6.09
N PRO A 109 8.57 22.77 6.62
CA PRO A 109 9.11 23.87 7.39
C PRO A 109 9.65 23.44 8.77
N TYR A 110 9.44 22.19 9.19
CA TYR A 110 9.98 21.66 10.45
C TYR A 110 11.41 21.13 10.32
N PHE A 111 11.99 21.06 9.12
CA PHE A 111 13.44 20.83 8.98
C PHE A 111 14.25 22.05 9.43
N GLU A 112 15.54 21.84 9.70
CA GLU A 112 16.48 22.95 9.89
C GLU A 112 16.64 23.74 8.58
N GLU A 113 16.81 25.07 8.63
CA GLU A 113 16.92 25.89 7.40
C GLU A 113 18.09 25.49 6.48
N THR A 114 19.08 24.79 7.03
CA THR A 114 20.23 24.26 6.29
C THR A 114 19.97 22.91 5.62
N ASP A 115 18.87 22.26 5.97
CA ASP A 115 18.49 20.96 5.42
C ASP A 115 17.97 21.12 3.97
N PRO A 116 18.35 20.23 3.04
CA PRO A 116 17.86 20.29 1.66
C PRO A 116 16.34 20.14 1.50
N LEU A 117 15.65 19.52 2.47
CA LEU A 117 14.19 19.35 2.47
C LEU A 117 13.46 20.49 3.21
N TYR A 118 14.19 21.48 3.73
CA TYR A 118 13.55 22.66 4.29
C TYR A 118 12.88 23.52 3.22
N ILE A 119 11.65 23.95 3.52
CA ILE A 119 10.95 25.00 2.80
C ILE A 119 10.37 26.01 3.79
N SER A 120 10.14 27.24 3.34
CA SER A 120 9.34 28.18 4.14
C SER A 120 7.89 27.66 4.28
N PRO A 121 7.18 27.99 5.38
CA PRO A 121 5.80 27.55 5.58
C PRO A 121 4.88 27.91 4.40
N VAL A 122 4.25 26.89 3.80
CA VAL A 122 3.28 27.04 2.70
C VAL A 122 1.84 27.12 3.22
N VAL A 123 1.46 26.22 4.13
CA VAL A 123 0.10 26.11 4.71
C VAL A 123 0.08 26.29 6.24
N ALA A 124 1.21 26.04 6.93
CA ALA A 124 1.28 26.18 8.39
C ALA A 124 1.16 27.66 8.81
N ALA A 125 0.12 27.98 9.59
CA ALA A 125 -0.09 29.32 10.15
C ALA A 125 0.77 29.57 11.40
N ALA A 126 1.12 28.51 12.11
CA ALA A 126 2.03 28.49 13.25
C ALA A 126 2.97 27.28 13.17
N GLN A 127 4.02 27.27 13.99
CA GLN A 127 4.87 26.10 14.15
C GLN A 127 5.08 25.81 15.63
N THR A 128 4.96 24.54 15.98
CA THR A 128 5.34 24.06 17.31
C THR A 128 6.86 24.12 17.50
N PRO A 129 7.33 24.17 18.76
CA PRO A 129 8.76 24.07 19.04
C PRO A 129 9.37 22.74 18.58
N GLY A 130 10.66 22.80 18.22
CA GLY A 130 11.43 21.64 17.77
C GLY A 130 11.53 21.54 16.25
N ARG A 131 12.28 20.53 15.81
CA ARG A 131 12.59 20.28 14.40
C ARG A 131 12.51 18.78 14.15
N ILE A 132 12.29 18.42 12.89
CA ILE A 132 12.40 17.04 12.44
C ILE A 132 13.80 16.54 12.80
N GLY A 133 13.84 15.40 13.45
CA GLY A 133 15.05 14.69 13.82
C GLY A 133 14.75 13.20 13.89
N GLU A 134 15.80 12.40 13.82
CA GLU A 134 15.69 10.94 13.84
C GLU A 134 14.98 10.46 15.12
N ARG A 135 13.98 9.61 14.93
CA ARG A 135 13.31 8.84 15.97
C ARG A 135 13.07 7.43 15.45
N ASN A 136 13.93 6.52 15.90
CA ASN A 136 13.82 5.12 15.53
C ASN A 136 12.57 4.50 16.16
N LEU A 137 11.70 3.95 15.33
CA LEU A 137 10.50 3.20 15.70
C LEU A 137 10.57 1.80 15.11
N SER A 138 9.97 0.83 15.80
CA SER A 138 9.79 -0.51 15.21
C SER A 138 8.47 -1.16 15.56
N VAL A 139 8.02 -2.05 14.69
CA VAL A 139 6.81 -2.86 14.87
C VAL A 139 6.94 -4.20 14.15
N THR A 140 6.38 -5.25 14.76
CA THR A 140 6.20 -6.56 14.14
C THR A 140 4.70 -6.77 13.93
N LEU A 141 4.32 -7.08 12.69
CA LEU A 141 2.93 -7.22 12.24
C LEU A 141 2.74 -8.61 11.62
N PRO A 142 1.54 -9.20 11.71
CA PRO A 142 1.25 -10.42 10.97
C PRO A 142 1.26 -10.14 9.46
N ALA A 143 1.81 -11.05 8.66
CA ALA A 143 1.74 -11.01 7.19
C ALA A 143 0.29 -11.14 6.73
N SER A 144 -0.50 -11.98 7.40
CA SER A 144 -1.93 -12.21 7.10
C SER A 144 -2.80 -11.76 8.29
N PRO A 145 -3.04 -10.44 8.47
CA PRO A 145 -3.83 -9.91 9.58
C PRO A 145 -5.30 -10.39 9.54
N GLU A 146 -5.84 -10.74 10.70
CA GLU A 146 -7.23 -11.18 10.84
C GLU A 146 -8.14 -10.08 11.38
N LEU A 147 -9.38 -10.04 10.87
CA LEU A 147 -10.44 -9.20 11.43
C LEU A 147 -10.78 -9.66 12.85
N ALA A 148 -10.67 -8.76 13.82
CA ALA A 148 -11.07 -9.02 15.19
C ALA A 148 -12.60 -9.04 15.33
N ALA A 149 -13.09 -9.80 16.30
CA ALA A 149 -14.53 -9.86 16.60
C ALA A 149 -15.09 -8.52 17.13
N SER A 150 -14.21 -7.64 17.61
CA SER A 150 -14.53 -6.29 18.09
C SER A 150 -13.39 -5.34 17.73
N SER A 151 -13.74 -4.09 17.41
CA SER A 151 -12.76 -3.05 17.14
C SER A 151 -11.95 -2.67 18.39
N THR A 152 -10.76 -2.11 18.18
CA THR A 152 -9.86 -1.64 19.24
C THR A 152 -9.62 -0.14 19.09
N ALA A 153 -9.98 0.62 20.12
CA ALA A 153 -9.73 2.06 20.14
C ALA A 153 -8.24 2.39 19.97
N THR A 154 -7.97 3.39 19.14
CA THR A 154 -6.63 3.98 19.02
C THR A 154 -6.27 4.76 20.28
N GLY A 155 -4.97 4.96 20.51
CA GLY A 155 -4.45 5.67 21.66
C GLY A 155 -3.52 6.82 21.27
N LEU A 156 -2.94 7.47 22.28
CA LEU A 156 -1.87 8.43 22.05
C LEU A 156 -0.64 7.74 21.48
N GLY A 157 0.03 8.41 20.54
CA GLY A 157 1.25 7.92 19.93
C GLY A 157 1.03 7.33 18.53
N PRO A 158 2.06 6.66 17.98
CA PRO A 158 1.98 6.05 16.66
C PRO A 158 0.95 4.92 16.63
N ILE A 159 0.07 4.96 15.63
CA ILE A 159 -0.93 3.92 15.32
C ILE A 159 -0.71 3.26 13.96
N GLY A 160 0.32 3.70 13.24
CA GLY A 160 0.74 3.14 11.96
C GLY A 160 2.06 3.76 11.50
N ILE A 161 2.66 3.18 10.46
CA ILE A 161 3.86 3.68 9.78
C ILE A 161 3.47 4.05 8.37
N SER A 162 3.72 5.31 7.99
CA SER A 162 3.44 5.78 6.62
C SER A 162 4.48 5.29 5.62
N VAL A 163 4.16 5.37 4.32
CA VAL A 163 5.11 5.09 3.22
C VAL A 163 6.36 5.97 3.29
N THR A 164 6.31 7.15 3.92
CA THR A 164 7.49 8.02 4.06
C THR A 164 8.39 7.61 5.23
N GLY A 165 7.89 6.76 6.14
CA GLY A 165 8.51 6.39 7.42
C GLY A 165 8.05 7.24 8.61
N VAL A 166 7.34 8.35 8.38
CA VAL A 166 6.79 9.16 9.47
C VAL A 166 5.62 8.41 10.13
N PRO A 167 5.53 8.37 11.47
CA PRO A 167 4.43 7.70 12.13
C PRO A 167 3.08 8.40 11.90
N ILE A 168 2.03 7.59 11.76
CA ILE A 168 0.64 8.02 11.66
C ILE A 168 0.04 8.09 13.06
N PHE A 169 -0.59 9.20 13.41
CA PHE A 169 -1.30 9.43 14.67
C PHE A 169 -2.80 9.59 14.38
N ASN A 170 -3.62 9.37 15.42
CA ASN A 170 -5.07 9.47 15.32
C ASN A 170 -5.56 10.94 15.40
N ASP A 171 -6.87 11.15 15.56
CA ASP A 171 -7.49 12.46 15.75
C ASP A 171 -7.33 13.03 17.17
N THR A 172 -6.39 12.51 17.96
CA THR A 172 -6.13 12.95 19.33
C THR A 172 -4.69 13.39 19.54
N GLU A 173 -4.52 14.26 20.53
CA GLU A 173 -3.25 14.87 20.89
C GLU A 173 -3.00 14.86 22.39
N GLY A 174 -1.74 14.94 22.78
CA GLY A 174 -1.35 15.04 24.19
C GLY A 174 -2.03 16.27 24.84
N PRO A 175 -2.80 16.13 25.94
CA PRO A 175 -2.91 15.00 26.88
C PRO A 175 -4.19 14.14 26.71
N ASN A 176 -4.38 13.53 25.55
CA ASN A 176 -5.58 12.76 25.15
C ASN A 176 -6.82 13.63 24.94
N ARG A 177 -6.67 14.70 24.15
CA ARG A 177 -7.77 15.55 23.69
C ARG A 177 -7.93 15.43 22.18
N PRO A 178 -9.15 15.57 21.62
CA PRO A 178 -9.34 15.68 20.18
C PRO A 178 -8.49 16.81 19.61
N LEU A 179 -8.16 16.71 18.31
CA LEU A 179 -7.57 17.85 17.61
C LEU A 179 -8.49 19.07 17.75
N GLU A 180 -7.89 20.25 17.82
CA GLU A 180 -8.58 21.53 17.92
C GLU A 180 -7.99 22.48 16.88
N LEU A 181 -8.70 23.58 16.58
CA LEU A 181 -8.27 24.53 15.54
C LEU A 181 -6.86 25.09 15.78
N GLU A 182 -6.48 25.33 17.03
CA GLU A 182 -5.14 25.81 17.39
C GLU A 182 -4.04 24.78 17.04
N ILE A 183 -4.35 23.49 17.15
CA ILE A 183 -3.41 22.42 16.75
C ILE A 183 -3.38 22.33 15.23
N ALA A 184 -4.55 22.39 14.58
CA ALA A 184 -4.67 22.36 13.13
C ALA A 184 -3.85 23.48 12.44
N GLU A 185 -3.73 24.65 13.07
CA GLU A 185 -2.90 25.76 12.58
C GLU A 185 -1.40 25.45 12.54
N THR A 186 -0.95 24.42 13.27
CA THR A 186 0.46 24.00 13.34
C THR A 186 0.84 22.96 12.28
N PHE A 187 -0.14 22.37 11.60
CA PHE A 187 0.12 21.38 10.56
C PHE A 187 0.72 22.06 9.33
N ASP A 188 1.78 21.47 8.79
CA ASP A 188 2.29 21.83 7.48
C ASP A 188 1.45 21.21 6.37
N TYR A 189 1.87 21.40 5.11
CA TYR A 189 1.10 20.91 3.98
C TYR A 189 0.99 19.38 3.94
N ALA A 190 1.86 18.66 4.64
CA ALA A 190 1.83 17.20 4.71
C ALA A 190 0.81 16.69 5.73
N GLY A 191 0.12 17.58 6.44
CA GLY A 191 -0.83 17.21 7.50
C GLY A 191 -0.14 16.74 8.78
N ALA A 192 1.12 17.16 8.97
CA ALA A 192 1.94 16.83 10.12
C ALA A 192 2.44 18.08 10.84
N HIS A 193 2.88 17.86 12.08
CA HIS A 193 3.68 18.83 12.81
C HIS A 193 4.75 18.11 13.64
N ASN A 194 5.57 18.87 14.35
CA ASN A 194 6.55 18.31 15.27
C ASN A 194 6.09 18.42 16.73
N GLY A 195 6.22 17.35 17.52
CA GLY A 195 5.90 17.35 18.94
C GLY A 195 7.01 16.73 19.80
N PRO A 196 6.75 16.53 21.11
CA PRO A 196 7.65 15.76 21.97
C PRO A 196 7.90 14.32 21.50
N SER A 197 6.96 13.77 20.71
CA SER A 197 7.04 12.49 20.01
C SER A 197 7.77 12.60 18.66
N GLY A 198 8.38 13.73 18.31
CA GLY A 198 8.92 13.97 16.97
C GLY A 198 7.85 14.36 15.97
N TYR A 199 8.20 14.33 14.68
CA TYR A 199 7.31 14.69 13.59
C TYR A 199 6.36 13.55 13.23
N HIS A 200 5.08 13.83 13.04
CA HIS A 200 4.04 12.82 12.85
C HIS A 200 2.81 13.37 12.12
N TYR A 201 2.15 12.51 11.33
CA TYR A 201 0.97 12.87 10.56
C TYR A 201 -0.32 12.66 11.36
N HIS A 202 -1.25 13.59 11.22
CA HIS A 202 -2.61 13.47 11.74
C HIS A 202 -3.66 13.51 10.64
N VAL A 203 -3.46 14.38 9.65
CA VAL A 203 -4.46 14.70 8.64
C VAL A 203 -3.92 14.43 7.24
N GLU A 204 -4.83 14.28 6.28
CA GLU A 204 -4.49 14.18 4.86
C GLU A 204 -3.64 15.38 4.44
N SER A 205 -2.66 15.12 3.57
CA SER A 205 -1.85 16.17 2.96
C SER A 205 -2.70 17.13 2.12
N MET A 206 -2.15 18.27 1.75
CA MET A 206 -2.83 19.31 0.97
C MET A 206 -2.50 19.20 -0.52
N ASP A 207 -3.44 19.60 -1.38
CA ASP A 207 -3.22 19.78 -2.83
C ASP A 207 -2.42 21.05 -3.10
N VAL A 208 -1.11 20.97 -2.90
CA VAL A 208 -0.15 22.03 -3.18
C VAL A 208 1.02 21.50 -4.01
N PRO A 209 1.70 22.35 -4.82
CA PRO A 209 2.79 21.90 -5.68
C PRO A 209 3.97 21.22 -4.95
N GLU A 210 4.17 21.53 -3.67
CA GLU A 210 5.18 20.92 -2.81
C GLU A 210 4.84 19.48 -2.41
N ASN A 211 3.57 19.09 -2.52
CA ASN A 211 3.16 17.71 -2.29
C ASN A 211 3.44 16.85 -3.53
N THR A 212 4.58 16.16 -3.50
CA THR A 212 5.02 15.27 -4.57
C THR A 212 4.95 13.79 -4.22
N VAL A 213 4.70 13.46 -2.95
CA VAL A 213 4.81 12.10 -2.41
C VAL A 213 3.51 11.62 -1.78
N LEU A 214 2.84 12.47 -1.00
CA LEU A 214 1.74 12.03 -0.12
C LEU A 214 0.43 11.91 -0.90
N SER A 215 -0.42 11.00 -0.43
CA SER A 215 -1.80 10.83 -0.92
C SER A 215 -2.62 12.10 -0.68
N HIS A 216 -3.38 12.52 -1.70
CA HIS A 216 -4.41 13.55 -1.60
C HIS A 216 -5.56 13.27 -2.57
N ASP A 217 -6.77 13.04 -2.05
CA ASP A 217 -7.96 12.73 -2.86
C ASP A 217 -7.73 11.63 -3.92
N ASP A 218 -6.93 10.63 -3.60
CA ASP A 218 -6.49 9.60 -4.53
C ASP A 218 -6.57 8.19 -3.88
N GLU A 219 -6.12 7.19 -4.63
CA GLU A 219 -6.08 5.77 -4.24
C GLU A 219 -4.71 5.29 -3.78
N LYS A 220 -3.75 6.20 -3.55
CA LYS A 220 -2.36 5.82 -3.24
C LYS A 220 -2.25 5.16 -1.86
N LEU A 221 -1.21 4.37 -1.68
CA LEU A 221 -0.88 3.82 -0.37
C LEU A 221 -0.44 4.96 0.57
N VAL A 222 -1.00 4.98 1.77
CA VAL A 222 -0.64 5.93 2.83
C VAL A 222 0.35 5.28 3.78
N GLY A 223 0.17 4.00 4.08
CA GLY A 223 1.02 3.24 4.99
C GLY A 223 0.39 1.94 5.46
N ILE A 224 0.87 1.45 6.59
CA ILE A 224 0.38 0.26 7.28
C ILE A 224 0.05 0.57 8.73
N MET A 225 -1.11 0.11 9.19
CA MET A 225 -1.61 0.36 10.54
C MET A 225 -1.04 -0.66 11.52
N ALA A 226 -1.07 -0.33 12.82
CA ALA A 226 -0.50 -1.15 13.88
C ALA A 226 -1.15 -2.54 14.02
N ASP A 227 -2.30 -2.79 13.39
CA ASP A 227 -2.97 -4.09 13.35
C ASP A 227 -2.68 -4.91 12.08
N GLY A 228 -1.75 -4.44 11.23
CA GLY A 228 -1.26 -5.15 10.03
C GLY A 228 -1.98 -4.78 8.74
N PHE A 229 -3.12 -4.10 8.79
CA PHE A 229 -3.83 -3.72 7.57
C PHE A 229 -3.24 -2.46 6.92
N LEU A 230 -3.17 -2.47 5.59
CA LEU A 230 -2.79 -1.30 4.81
C LEU A 230 -3.86 -0.21 4.89
N ILE A 231 -3.43 1.05 4.80
CA ILE A 231 -4.29 2.22 4.65
C ILE A 231 -4.00 2.90 3.31
N TYR A 232 -5.05 3.15 2.55
CA TYR A 232 -5.01 3.87 1.27
C TYR A 232 -5.66 5.24 1.39
N GLY A 233 -5.45 6.07 0.37
CA GLY A 233 -6.11 7.37 0.21
C GLY A 233 -7.63 7.26 0.16
N ARG A 234 -8.30 8.40 -0.04
CA ARG A 234 -9.77 8.45 0.03
C ARG A 234 -10.51 7.63 -1.03
N ARG A 235 -9.85 7.29 -2.14
CA ARG A 235 -10.47 6.59 -3.28
C ARG A 235 -10.06 5.13 -3.32
N CYS A 236 -10.96 4.29 -3.81
CA CYS A 236 -10.71 2.87 -4.00
C CYS A 236 -10.21 2.62 -5.42
N SER A 237 -9.03 2.01 -5.55
CA SER A 237 -8.41 1.69 -6.85
C SER A 237 -9.34 0.88 -7.76
N ALA A 238 -10.10 -0.07 -7.20
CA ALA A 238 -11.03 -0.92 -7.95
C ALA A 238 -12.22 -0.16 -8.57
N SER A 239 -12.63 0.97 -7.98
CA SER A 239 -13.77 1.76 -8.48
C SER A 239 -13.39 3.12 -9.08
N SER A 240 -12.19 3.61 -8.77
CA SER A 240 -11.74 4.98 -9.03
C SER A 240 -12.65 6.06 -8.43
N ASP A 241 -13.42 5.72 -7.39
CA ASP A 241 -14.34 6.59 -6.67
C ASP A 241 -14.18 6.36 -5.15
N TYR A 242 -14.90 7.15 -4.34
CA TYR A 242 -14.96 6.95 -2.90
C TYR A 242 -15.69 5.63 -2.57
N PRO A 243 -15.13 4.76 -1.72
CA PRO A 243 -15.76 3.51 -1.34
C PRO A 243 -17.10 3.77 -0.62
N GLY A 244 -18.17 3.16 -1.13
CA GLY A 244 -19.53 3.33 -0.60
C GLY A 244 -19.93 2.29 0.46
N ASP A 245 -19.02 1.39 0.80
CA ASP A 245 -19.24 0.18 1.60
C ASP A 245 -18.22 0.01 2.74
N LEU A 246 -17.58 1.12 3.17
CA LEU A 246 -16.71 1.12 4.34
C LEU A 246 -17.45 0.68 5.60
N ASP A 247 -16.77 -0.08 6.44
CA ASP A 247 -17.23 -0.44 7.78
C ASP A 247 -16.98 0.70 8.81
N GLU A 248 -17.30 0.43 10.07
CA GLU A 248 -17.14 1.40 11.17
C GLU A 248 -15.67 1.82 11.42
N SER A 249 -14.72 1.00 10.97
CA SER A 249 -13.28 1.25 11.05
C SER A 249 -12.74 1.87 9.77
N GLY A 250 -13.61 2.25 8.82
CA GLY A 250 -13.21 2.87 7.57
C GLY A 250 -12.54 1.90 6.59
N GLY A 251 -12.76 0.59 6.75
CA GLY A 251 -12.18 -0.42 5.85
C GLY A 251 -13.21 -1.21 5.07
N HIS A 252 -12.75 -1.86 4.00
CA HIS A 252 -13.55 -2.77 3.19
C HIS A 252 -12.65 -3.81 2.49
N SER A 253 -13.24 -4.73 1.74
CA SER A 253 -12.50 -5.72 0.96
C SER A 253 -12.65 -5.50 -0.53
N SER A 254 -11.54 -5.19 -1.19
CA SER A 254 -11.44 -5.13 -2.66
C SER A 254 -10.02 -5.41 -3.11
N ALA A 255 -9.81 -5.52 -4.42
CA ALA A 255 -8.46 -5.48 -4.98
C ALA A 255 -7.90 -4.04 -4.93
N THR A 256 -6.58 -3.95 -4.85
CA THR A 256 -5.83 -2.68 -4.92
C THR A 256 -4.79 -2.76 -6.05
N GLN A 257 -4.08 -1.66 -6.27
CA GLN A 257 -2.94 -1.61 -7.19
C GLN A 257 -1.79 -2.55 -6.80
N HIS A 258 -1.81 -3.09 -5.56
CA HIS A 258 -0.76 -3.93 -4.99
C HIS A 258 -1.13 -5.42 -4.93
N SER A 259 -2.41 -5.77 -5.04
CA SER A 259 -2.88 -7.13 -4.74
C SER A 259 -2.99 -8.05 -5.95
N SER A 260 -2.46 -7.65 -7.11
CA SER A 260 -2.53 -8.45 -8.35
C SER A 260 -3.94 -8.94 -8.71
N GLY A 261 -4.97 -8.16 -8.35
CA GLY A 261 -6.38 -8.49 -8.58
C GLY A 261 -7.05 -9.31 -7.46
N GLN A 262 -6.31 -9.76 -6.45
CA GLN A 262 -6.86 -10.44 -5.27
C GLN A 262 -7.54 -9.43 -4.33
N SER A 263 -8.66 -9.84 -3.73
CA SER A 263 -9.40 -9.00 -2.79
C SER A 263 -8.93 -9.26 -1.37
N PHE A 264 -8.57 -8.21 -0.63
CA PHE A 264 -8.20 -8.28 0.78
C PHE A 264 -8.75 -7.08 1.55
N TYR A 265 -8.81 -7.18 2.87
CA TYR A 265 -9.29 -6.09 3.72
C TYR A 265 -8.23 -5.01 3.89
N HIS A 266 -8.61 -3.75 3.71
CA HIS A 266 -7.74 -2.58 3.91
C HIS A 266 -8.56 -1.37 4.33
N TYR A 267 -7.90 -0.39 4.95
CA TYR A 267 -8.49 0.88 5.33
C TYR A 267 -8.39 1.92 4.22
N HIS A 268 -9.28 2.91 4.29
CA HIS A 268 -9.20 4.14 3.55
C HIS A 268 -9.19 5.33 4.50
N ILE A 269 -8.54 6.43 4.08
CA ILE A 269 -8.86 7.74 4.64
C ILE A 269 -10.36 7.98 4.43
N ILE A 270 -11.11 8.15 5.51
CA ILE A 270 -12.55 8.41 5.43
C ILE A 270 -12.77 9.81 4.86
N ASN A 271 -13.58 9.93 3.81
CA ASN A 271 -13.88 11.21 3.15
C ASN A 271 -14.87 12.08 3.95
N GLU A 272 -14.54 12.34 5.22
CA GLU A 272 -15.32 13.16 6.14
C GLU A 272 -14.50 14.34 6.66
N LEU A 273 -15.11 15.53 6.61
CA LEU A 273 -14.49 16.73 7.17
C LEU A 273 -14.50 16.66 8.70
N TYR A 274 -13.34 16.93 9.30
CA TYR A 274 -13.15 16.89 10.74
C TYR A 274 -13.16 18.31 11.36
N ILE A 275 -12.09 19.09 11.17
CA ILE A 275 -11.97 20.48 11.65
C ILE A 275 -11.78 21.42 10.46
N GLY A 276 -12.74 22.32 10.27
CA GLY A 276 -12.76 23.20 9.12
C GLY A 276 -12.83 22.36 7.84
N ASN A 277 -11.72 22.33 7.09
CA ASN A 277 -11.60 21.58 5.84
C ASN A 277 -10.59 20.42 5.94
N LEU A 278 -10.10 20.09 7.14
CA LEU A 278 -9.15 19.00 7.34
C LEU A 278 -9.86 17.64 7.37
N ILE A 279 -9.19 16.62 6.87
CA ILE A 279 -9.61 15.22 6.91
C ILE A 279 -8.55 14.45 7.69
N VAL A 280 -8.94 13.69 8.72
CA VAL A 280 -7.99 12.89 9.52
C VAL A 280 -7.59 11.65 8.73
N LEU A 281 -6.31 11.24 8.81
CA LEU A 281 -5.86 10.00 8.18
C LEU A 281 -6.60 8.79 8.76
N PHE A 282 -6.69 8.71 10.09
CA PHE A 282 -7.39 7.64 10.80
C PHE A 282 -7.91 8.12 12.17
N GLY A 283 -9.23 8.33 12.30
CA GLY A 283 -9.88 8.83 13.52
C GLY A 283 -10.89 7.85 14.14
N VAL A 284 -10.77 6.56 13.82
CA VAL A 284 -11.69 5.50 14.23
C VAL A 284 -10.95 4.39 14.97
N ASP A 285 -11.65 3.31 15.32
CA ASP A 285 -11.07 2.13 15.96
C ASP A 285 -10.45 1.20 14.92
N LEU A 286 -9.36 0.52 15.27
CA LEU A 286 -8.75 -0.54 14.47
C LEU A 286 -9.65 -1.78 14.44
N LYS A 287 -9.74 -2.45 13.30
CA LYS A 287 -10.52 -3.67 13.06
C LYS A 287 -9.74 -4.96 13.32
N GLY A 288 -8.40 -4.91 13.33
CA GLY A 288 -7.55 -6.04 13.69
C GLY A 288 -7.12 -6.05 15.16
N THR A 289 -6.08 -6.84 15.44
CA THR A 289 -5.43 -6.87 16.76
C THR A 289 -4.15 -6.02 16.71
N PRO A 290 -4.09 -4.86 17.38
CA PRO A 290 -2.94 -3.98 17.26
C PRO A 290 -1.69 -4.51 17.97
N SER A 291 -0.56 -4.45 17.26
CA SER A 291 0.79 -4.50 17.79
C SER A 291 1.20 -3.15 18.40
N THR A 292 2.23 -3.17 19.23
CA THR A 292 2.81 -1.94 19.79
C THR A 292 3.93 -1.44 18.87
N ILE A 293 3.88 -0.17 18.49
CA ILE A 293 4.98 0.53 17.83
C ILE A 293 5.88 1.11 18.93
N MET A 294 7.14 0.66 18.99
CA MET A 294 8.12 0.99 20.04
C MET A 294 9.05 2.13 19.62
#